data_AF-A0AAD5ZY92-F1
#
_entry.id   AF-A0AAD5ZY92-F1
#
_cell.length_a   1.000
_cell.length_b   1.000
_cell.length_c   1.000
_cell.angle_alpha   90.00
_cell.angle_beta   90.00
_cell.angle_gamma   90.00
#
_symmetry.space_group_name_H-M   'P 1'
#
loop_
_entity.id
_entity.type
_entity.pdbx_description
1 polymer ?
#
loop_
_entity_poly.entity_id
_entity_poly.type
_entity_poly.pdbx_seq_one_letter_code
_entity_poly.pdbx_strand_id
1 'polypeptide(L)'
;MKTYTFNWHHIAGTNHRKIYAINRGSTLLIVDYDGSNYVARDTFGPSYRKGDIIKRPSRSLSDIEGLHVLRLYLAECSGKLLAVRRLAEHNPDNSMSTRYFELFEYEESEEAWSMIRGLGENSLFVGQNGSISVSAMDIPGCKPNCVYFTDDFYRGQSEWEFGFRADNGVFWCEDGTVERFSISHPMARWLVPAMWCQLKI
;
A
#
# COMPACT_ATOMS: atom_id res chain seq x y z
N MET A 1 28.98 -15.16 -6.85
CA MET A 1 27.58 -15.03 -7.33
C MET A 1 26.87 -14.13 -6.33
N LYS A 2 26.53 -12.88 -6.70
CA LYS A 2 25.83 -11.96 -5.78
C LYS A 2 24.37 -12.41 -5.72
N THR A 3 23.95 -12.98 -4.59
CA THR A 3 22.53 -13.21 -4.29
C THR A 3 21.90 -11.85 -4.01
N TYR A 4 21.08 -11.36 -4.92
CA TYR A 4 20.21 -10.22 -4.66
C TYR A 4 19.01 -10.74 -3.87
N THR A 5 18.97 -10.51 -2.56
CA THR A 5 17.75 -10.67 -1.77
C THR A 5 16.81 -9.52 -2.11
N PHE A 6 15.82 -9.80 -2.95
CA PHE A 6 14.69 -8.90 -3.15
C PHE A 6 13.86 -8.95 -1.87
N ASN A 7 13.95 -7.92 -1.04
CA ASN A 7 13.12 -7.82 0.15
C ASN A 7 11.69 -7.52 -0.30
N TRP A 8 10.85 -8.56 -0.38
CA TRP A 8 9.41 -8.49 -0.62
C TRP A 8 8.72 -8.08 0.69
N HIS A 9 7.83 -7.08 0.65
CA HIS A 9 7.24 -6.53 1.89
C HIS A 9 5.72 -6.50 1.90
N HIS A 10 5.04 -6.63 0.75
CA HIS A 10 3.57 -6.70 0.72
C HIS A 10 3.13 -7.87 -0.13
N ILE A 11 2.18 -8.64 0.38
CA ILE A 11 1.60 -9.82 -0.25
C ILE A 11 0.08 -9.66 -0.23
N ALA A 12 -0.58 -9.75 -1.38
CA ALA A 12 -2.03 -9.76 -1.52
C ALA A 12 -2.46 -11.07 -2.19
N GLY A 13 -3.49 -11.73 -1.67
CA GLY A 13 -4.07 -12.93 -2.28
C GLY A 13 -5.47 -12.65 -2.78
N THR A 14 -5.85 -13.15 -3.95
CA THR A 14 -7.24 -13.09 -4.43
C THR A 14 -7.94 -14.42 -4.24
N ASN A 15 -9.28 -14.42 -4.26
CA ASN A 15 -10.10 -15.63 -4.24
C ASN A 15 -9.83 -16.56 -5.45
N HIS A 16 -9.09 -16.08 -6.45
CA HIS A 16 -8.76 -16.78 -7.69
C HIS A 16 -7.40 -17.48 -7.70
N ARG A 17 -6.90 -17.93 -6.53
CA ARG A 17 -5.68 -18.77 -6.44
C ARG A 17 -4.39 -18.05 -6.91
N LYS A 18 -4.34 -16.72 -6.85
CA LYS A 18 -3.17 -15.92 -7.19
C LYS A 18 -2.68 -15.13 -5.98
N ILE A 19 -1.37 -15.13 -5.77
CA ILE A 19 -0.68 -14.34 -4.75
C ILE A 19 0.20 -13.32 -5.47
N TYR A 20 0.04 -12.06 -5.11
CA TYR A 20 0.79 -10.94 -5.65
C TYR A 20 1.72 -10.41 -4.58
N ALA A 21 3.00 -10.24 -4.88
CA ALA A 21 3.96 -9.62 -3.97
C ALA A 21 4.69 -8.46 -4.61
N ILE A 22 5.02 -7.43 -3.84
CA ILE A 22 5.79 -6.27 -4.33
C ILE A 22 7.06 -6.06 -3.49
N ASN A 23 8.16 -5.73 -4.15
CA ASN A 23 9.42 -5.38 -3.49
C ASN A 23 9.61 -3.85 -3.40
N ARG A 24 10.66 -3.41 -2.68
CA ARG A 24 10.99 -1.97 -2.53
C ARG A 24 11.29 -1.25 -3.85
N GLY A 25 11.69 -1.96 -4.89
CA GLY A 25 11.91 -1.43 -6.24
C GLY A 25 10.61 -1.33 -7.07
N SER A 26 9.45 -1.60 -6.48
CA SER A 26 8.15 -1.65 -7.16
C SER A 26 8.05 -2.76 -8.23
N THR A 27 8.86 -3.81 -8.12
CA THR A 27 8.72 -5.04 -8.91
C THR A 27 7.56 -5.86 -8.37
N LEU A 28 6.70 -6.36 -9.27
CA LEU A 28 5.58 -7.24 -8.93
C LEU A 28 5.94 -8.71 -9.20
N LEU A 29 5.75 -9.55 -8.19
CA LEU A 29 5.78 -11.01 -8.28
C LEU A 29 4.35 -11.54 -8.31
N ILE A 30 4.04 -12.41 -9.25
CA ILE A 30 2.74 -13.10 -9.32
C ILE A 30 2.99 -14.58 -9.13
N VAL A 31 2.28 -15.19 -8.19
CA VAL A 31 2.33 -16.62 -7.91
C VAL A 31 0.95 -17.21 -8.14
N ASP A 32 0.81 -18.00 -9.19
CA ASP A 32 -0.36 -18.87 -9.36
C ASP A 32 -0.21 -20.08 -8.43
N TYR A 33 -1.22 -20.39 -7.62
CA TYR A 33 -1.19 -21.48 -6.65
C TYR A 33 -2.45 -22.35 -6.74
N ASP A 34 -2.33 -23.56 -7.26
CA ASP A 34 -3.47 -24.46 -7.46
C ASP A 34 -3.90 -25.25 -6.21
N GLY A 35 -3.24 -25.03 -5.06
CA GLY A 35 -3.38 -25.83 -3.84
C GLY A 35 -2.26 -26.84 -3.61
N SER A 36 -1.46 -27.15 -4.65
CA SER A 36 -0.41 -28.18 -4.61
C SER A 36 0.91 -27.71 -5.24
N ASN A 37 0.82 -26.87 -6.27
CA ASN A 37 1.94 -26.31 -7.03
C ASN A 37 1.88 -24.79 -7.07
N TYR A 38 3.03 -24.15 -7.23
CA TYR A 38 3.15 -22.71 -7.38
C TYR A 38 3.97 -22.32 -8.62
N VAL A 39 3.55 -21.30 -9.36
CA VAL A 39 4.29 -20.71 -10.49
C VAL A 39 4.51 -19.23 -10.22
N ALA A 40 5.76 -18.85 -9.93
CA ALA A 40 6.16 -17.47 -9.64
C ALA A 40 6.69 -16.74 -10.89
N ARG A 41 6.27 -15.49 -11.11
CA ARG A 41 6.66 -14.61 -12.23
C ARG A 41 7.19 -13.28 -11.68
N ASP A 42 8.41 -12.85 -12.04
CA ASP A 42 9.03 -11.57 -11.65
C ASP A 42 9.26 -10.68 -12.89
N THR A 43 9.32 -9.35 -12.73
CA THR A 43 9.57 -8.39 -13.79
C THR A 43 11.04 -8.15 -14.17
N PHE A 44 12.06 -8.62 -13.43
CA PHE A 44 13.48 -8.32 -13.75
C PHE A 44 14.57 -9.38 -13.46
N GLY A 45 14.23 -10.65 -13.17
CA GLY A 45 15.23 -11.72 -12.93
C GLY A 45 15.67 -12.51 -14.19
N PRO A 46 16.96 -12.88 -14.34
CA PRO A 46 17.48 -13.55 -15.55
C PRO A 46 17.08 -15.04 -15.72
N SER A 47 16.25 -15.59 -14.85
CA SER A 47 16.02 -17.04 -14.78
C SER A 47 14.56 -17.45 -14.53
N TYR A 48 13.59 -16.88 -15.25
CA TYR A 48 12.20 -17.40 -15.25
C TYR A 48 11.58 -17.21 -16.64
N ARG A 49 10.83 -18.23 -17.11
CA ARG A 49 10.19 -18.19 -18.43
C ARG A 49 9.15 -17.09 -18.48
N LYS A 50 9.12 -16.40 -19.62
CA LYS A 50 8.22 -15.31 -20.01
C LYS A 50 6.76 -15.74 -19.86
N GLY A 51 6.16 -15.43 -18.71
CA GLY A 51 4.73 -15.44 -18.47
C GLY A 51 4.21 -14.01 -18.31
N ASP A 52 2.90 -13.83 -18.36
CA ASP A 52 2.25 -12.51 -18.44
C ASP A 52 2.64 -11.64 -17.24
N ILE A 53 3.19 -10.46 -17.56
CA ILE A 53 3.65 -9.46 -16.60
C ILE A 53 2.51 -8.48 -16.41
N ILE A 54 1.96 -8.42 -15.20
CA ILE A 54 1.08 -7.30 -14.84
C ILE A 54 1.96 -6.05 -14.74
N LYS A 55 1.78 -5.14 -15.69
CA LYS A 55 2.47 -3.86 -15.71
C LYS A 55 2.00 -3.02 -14.53
N ARG A 56 2.85 -2.16 -13.98
CA ARG A 56 2.43 -1.15 -12.98
C ARG A 56 1.39 -0.18 -13.57
N PRO A 57 0.54 0.46 -12.73
CA PRO A 57 -0.37 1.50 -13.20
C PRO A 57 0.37 2.63 -13.94
N SER A 58 0.01 2.84 -15.21
CA SER A 58 0.64 3.82 -16.11
C SER A 58 -0.22 5.08 -16.24
N ARG A 59 -0.14 5.95 -15.24
CA ARG A 59 -0.54 7.38 -15.22
C ARG A 59 -0.42 7.86 -13.78
N SER A 60 -0.05 9.12 -13.57
CA SER A 60 0.24 9.63 -12.24
C SER A 60 -0.14 11.09 -12.10
N LEU A 61 -0.87 11.41 -11.02
CA LEU A 61 -0.94 12.76 -10.46
C LEU A 61 0.42 13.22 -9.91
N SER A 62 1.51 12.47 -10.06
CA SER A 62 2.88 12.98 -9.87
C SER A 62 3.25 14.12 -10.82
N ASP A 63 2.38 14.49 -11.76
CA ASP A 63 2.47 15.75 -12.50
C ASP A 63 1.96 16.95 -11.67
N ILE A 64 1.39 16.73 -10.47
CA ILE A 64 1.19 17.78 -9.48
C ILE A 64 2.57 18.14 -8.92
N GLU A 65 3.00 19.37 -9.22
CA GLU A 65 4.29 19.92 -8.84
C GLU A 65 4.52 19.78 -7.33
N GLY A 66 5.64 19.15 -6.94
CA GLY A 66 6.05 19.00 -5.54
C GLY A 66 5.63 17.69 -4.84
N LEU A 67 4.89 16.79 -5.50
CA LEU A 67 4.57 15.46 -4.94
C LEU A 67 5.50 14.35 -5.45
N HIS A 68 5.93 13.50 -4.52
CA HIS A 68 6.78 12.34 -4.77
C HIS A 68 6.03 11.05 -4.45
N VAL A 69 6.23 10.03 -5.28
CA VAL A 69 5.74 8.67 -4.99
C VAL A 69 6.56 8.11 -3.85
N LEU A 70 5.93 7.98 -2.67
CA LEU A 70 6.57 7.44 -1.48
C LEU A 70 6.55 5.92 -1.48
N ARG A 71 5.39 5.32 -1.80
CA ARG A 71 5.23 3.86 -1.79
C ARG A 71 4.07 3.39 -2.66
N LEU A 72 4.17 2.13 -3.10
CA LEU A 72 3.09 1.38 -3.74
C LEU A 72 2.73 0.18 -2.87
N TYR A 73 1.44 0.01 -2.61
CA TYR A 73 0.85 -1.07 -1.83
C TYR A 73 -0.05 -1.93 -2.72
N LEU A 74 -0.24 -3.19 -2.33
CA LEU A 74 -1.19 -4.10 -2.97
C LEU A 74 -2.14 -4.66 -1.92
N ALA A 75 -3.42 -4.68 -2.23
CA ALA A 75 -4.41 -5.26 -1.34
C ALA A 75 -5.48 -5.99 -2.14
N GLU A 76 -6.00 -7.06 -1.57
CA GLU A 76 -7.28 -7.59 -1.99
C GLU A 76 -8.40 -6.74 -1.35
N CYS A 77 -9.45 -6.48 -2.11
CA CYS A 77 -10.62 -5.74 -1.67
C CYS A 77 -11.86 -6.24 -2.42
N SER A 78 -12.78 -6.91 -1.71
CA SER A 78 -14.06 -7.39 -2.27
C SER A 78 -13.91 -8.25 -3.54
N GLY A 79 -12.95 -9.16 -3.52
CA GLY A 79 -12.59 -10.06 -4.62
C GLY A 79 -11.63 -9.46 -5.65
N LYS A 80 -11.29 -8.18 -5.52
CA LYS A 80 -10.53 -7.43 -6.52
C LYS A 80 -9.12 -7.14 -6.06
N LEU A 81 -8.17 -7.10 -7.00
CA LEU A 81 -6.81 -6.67 -6.71
C LEU A 81 -6.70 -5.15 -6.86
N LEU A 82 -6.28 -4.50 -5.78
CA LEU A 82 -6.01 -3.06 -5.75
C LEU A 82 -4.53 -2.77 -5.63
N ALA A 83 -4.08 -1.72 -6.33
CA ALA A 83 -2.81 -1.07 -6.14
C ALA A 83 -3.03 0.34 -5.60
N VAL A 84 -2.29 0.71 -4.56
CA VAL A 84 -2.46 2.00 -3.88
C VAL A 84 -1.13 2.73 -3.83
N ARG A 85 -1.07 3.88 -4.50
CA ARG A 85 0.13 4.71 -4.57
C ARG A 85 0.02 5.85 -3.57
N ARG A 86 0.93 5.90 -2.62
CA ARG A 86 1.06 6.97 -1.61
C ARG A 86 1.95 8.07 -2.16
N LEU A 87 1.42 9.30 -2.19
CA LEU A 87 2.16 10.48 -2.60
C LEU A 87 2.41 11.38 -1.39
N ALA A 88 3.62 11.89 -1.29
CA ALA A 88 4.06 12.75 -0.20
C ALA A 88 4.82 13.96 -0.73
N GLU A 89 4.76 15.06 0.01
CA GLU A 89 5.57 16.25 -0.24
C GLU A 89 6.79 16.26 0.69
N HIS A 90 7.84 16.95 0.27
CA HIS A 90 9.01 17.22 1.10
C HIS A 90 8.82 18.52 1.89
N ASN A 91 8.95 18.44 3.21
CA ASN A 91 8.82 19.58 4.11
C ASN A 91 10.18 20.28 4.33
N PRO A 92 10.20 21.55 4.79
CA PRO A 92 11.44 22.29 5.06
C PRO A 92 12.36 21.67 6.12
N ASP A 93 11.81 20.84 7.02
CA ASP A 93 12.54 20.14 8.08
C ASP A 93 13.08 18.76 7.61
N ASN A 94 13.15 18.54 6.28
CA ASN A 94 13.51 17.28 5.65
C ASN A 94 12.60 16.09 6.00
N SER A 95 11.40 16.37 6.52
CA SER A 95 10.36 15.37 6.70
C SER A 95 9.53 15.16 5.43
N MET A 96 8.90 14.00 5.30
CA MET A 96 7.91 13.74 4.27
C MET A 96 6.51 13.74 4.90
N SER A 97 5.56 14.38 4.24
CA SER A 97 4.16 14.44 4.67
C SER A 97 3.27 13.81 3.61
N THR A 98 2.43 12.85 3.99
CA THR A 98 1.47 12.26 3.05
C THR A 98 0.43 13.26 2.63
N ARG A 99 0.22 13.36 1.31
CA ARG A 99 -0.69 14.33 0.71
C ARG A 99 -1.84 13.69 -0.01
N TYR A 100 -1.60 12.56 -0.67
CA TYR A 100 -2.59 11.99 -1.54
C TYR A 100 -2.39 10.49 -1.71
N PHE A 101 -3.47 9.81 -2.07
CA PHE A 101 -3.44 8.42 -2.50
C PHE A 101 -4.12 8.26 -3.84
N GLU A 102 -3.47 7.55 -4.75
CA GLU A 102 -4.10 7.10 -5.98
C GLU A 102 -4.42 5.61 -5.86
N LEU A 103 -5.67 5.28 -6.19
CA LEU A 103 -6.21 3.95 -6.12
C LEU A 103 -6.36 3.40 -7.53
N PHE A 104 -5.93 2.15 -7.73
CA PHE A 104 -6.04 1.45 -8.99
C PHE A 104 -6.64 0.07 -8.77
N GLU A 105 -7.55 -0.31 -9.64
CA GLU A 105 -8.11 -1.65 -9.72
C GLU A 105 -7.52 -2.37 -10.94
N TYR A 106 -7.11 -3.62 -10.77
CA TYR A 106 -6.64 -4.45 -11.87
C TYR A 106 -7.80 -5.19 -12.52
N GLU A 107 -7.96 -4.99 -13.83
CA GLU A 107 -8.88 -5.76 -14.67
C GLU A 107 -8.09 -6.88 -15.36
N GLU A 108 -8.46 -8.11 -15.06
CA GLU A 108 -7.75 -9.30 -15.54
C GLU A 108 -8.00 -9.53 -17.04
N SER A 109 -9.21 -9.23 -17.54
CA SER A 109 -9.53 -9.45 -18.97
C SER A 109 -8.74 -8.53 -19.90
N GLU A 110 -8.45 -7.31 -19.44
CA GLU A 110 -7.74 -6.28 -20.19
C GLU A 110 -6.24 -6.22 -19.87
N GLU A 111 -5.80 -7.02 -18.89
CA GLU A 111 -4.47 -6.98 -18.30
C GLU A 111 -4.02 -5.56 -17.91
N ALA A 112 -4.94 -4.73 -17.42
CA ALA A 112 -4.74 -3.30 -17.27
C ALA A 112 -5.18 -2.79 -15.89
N TRP A 113 -4.56 -1.68 -15.49
CA TRP A 113 -4.95 -0.95 -14.28
C TRP A 113 -5.84 0.22 -14.66
N SER A 114 -6.98 0.34 -13.97
CA SER A 114 -7.87 1.49 -14.05
C SER A 114 -7.83 2.29 -12.75
N MET A 115 -7.79 3.62 -12.84
CA MET A 115 -7.87 4.47 -11.66
C MET A 115 -9.30 4.45 -11.12
N ILE A 116 -9.44 4.22 -9.82
CA ILE A 116 -10.73 4.26 -9.13
C ILE A 116 -10.77 5.47 -8.21
N ARG A 117 -11.98 5.99 -7.97
CA ARG A 117 -12.17 7.18 -7.12
C ARG A 117 -12.31 6.86 -5.64
N GLY A 118 -12.58 5.61 -5.30
CA GLY A 118 -12.87 5.22 -3.92
C GLY A 118 -12.99 3.72 -3.73
N LEU A 119 -13.24 3.33 -2.48
CA LEU A 119 -13.31 1.96 -2.00
C LEU A 119 -14.74 1.50 -1.68
N GLY A 120 -15.72 2.39 -1.85
CA GLY A 120 -17.13 2.10 -1.55
C GLY A 120 -17.33 1.88 -0.05
N GLU A 121 -17.91 0.74 0.32
CA GLU A 121 -18.14 0.36 1.73
C GLU A 121 -16.88 -0.14 2.45
N ASN A 122 -15.78 -0.33 1.71
CA ASN A 122 -14.52 -0.79 2.27
C ASN A 122 -13.62 0.37 2.70
N SER A 123 -12.66 0.03 3.55
CA SER A 123 -11.58 0.90 3.97
C SER A 123 -10.27 0.15 3.87
N LEU A 124 -9.25 0.85 3.39
CA LEU A 124 -7.92 0.28 3.24
C LEU A 124 -7.03 0.77 4.36
N PHE A 125 -6.23 -0.12 4.91
CA PHE A 125 -5.21 0.23 5.86
C PHE A 125 -3.84 -0.10 5.27
N VAL A 126 -2.91 0.86 5.32
CA VAL A 126 -1.57 0.73 4.74
C VAL A 126 -0.50 1.20 5.73
N GLY A 127 0.65 0.52 5.72
CA GLY A 127 1.78 0.90 6.56
C GLY A 127 3.02 0.08 6.30
N GLN A 128 3.99 0.16 7.21
CA GLN A 128 5.28 -0.52 7.02
C GLN A 128 5.15 -2.04 6.87
N ASN A 129 4.21 -2.62 7.61
CA ASN A 129 4.04 -4.06 7.77
C ASN A 129 3.09 -4.69 6.74
N GLY A 130 2.39 -3.90 5.92
CA GLY A 130 1.41 -4.47 5.02
C GLY A 130 0.37 -3.48 4.52
N SER A 131 -0.53 -4.02 3.72
CA SER A 131 -1.80 -3.40 3.34
C SER A 131 -2.94 -4.41 3.46
N ILE A 132 -4.08 -3.98 3.99
CA ILE A 132 -5.28 -4.81 4.18
C ILE A 132 -6.53 -3.99 3.93
N SER A 133 -7.47 -4.52 3.16
CA SER A 133 -8.81 -3.96 3.01
C SER A 133 -9.78 -4.67 3.93
N VAL A 134 -10.74 -3.93 4.47
CA VAL A 134 -11.82 -4.45 5.32
C VAL A 134 -13.12 -3.75 4.97
N SER A 135 -14.25 -4.43 5.15
CA SER A 135 -15.55 -3.76 5.15
C SER A 135 -15.63 -2.85 6.37
N ALA A 136 -16.00 -1.58 6.16
CA ALA A 136 -16.16 -0.65 7.27
C ALA A 136 -17.32 -1.05 8.20
N MET A 137 -18.29 -1.81 7.69
CA MET A 137 -19.41 -2.32 8.48
C MET A 137 -18.98 -3.37 9.51
N ASP A 138 -17.88 -4.08 9.24
CA ASP A 138 -17.41 -5.16 10.11
C ASP A 138 -16.62 -4.65 11.32
N ILE A 139 -16.20 -3.38 11.28
CA ILE A 139 -15.32 -2.79 12.30
C ILE A 139 -15.97 -1.54 12.90
N PRO A 140 -16.43 -1.60 14.18
CA PRO A 140 -16.98 -0.44 14.86
C PRO A 140 -16.03 0.76 14.85
N GLY A 141 -16.52 1.90 14.35
CA GLY A 141 -15.73 3.15 14.26
C GLY A 141 -14.88 3.28 13.00
N CYS A 142 -14.75 2.22 12.19
CA CYS A 142 -14.17 2.33 10.86
C CYS A 142 -15.11 3.11 9.94
N LYS A 143 -14.55 4.02 9.15
CA LYS A 143 -15.29 4.84 8.20
C LYS A 143 -15.09 4.26 6.82
N PRO A 144 -16.14 4.10 6.00
CA PRO A 144 -16.00 3.58 4.64
C PRO A 144 -15.27 4.59 3.75
N ASN A 145 -14.83 4.13 2.59
CA ASN A 145 -14.28 4.95 1.52
C ASN A 145 -13.05 5.79 1.94
N CYS A 146 -12.16 5.21 2.73
CA CYS A 146 -10.95 5.89 3.17
C CYS A 146 -9.72 4.97 3.23
N VAL A 147 -8.54 5.60 3.19
CA VAL A 147 -7.25 4.94 3.39
C VAL A 147 -6.66 5.40 4.73
N TYR A 148 -6.61 4.50 5.70
CA TYR A 148 -5.87 4.70 6.94
C TYR A 148 -4.40 4.39 6.70
N PHE A 149 -3.51 5.30 7.11
CA PHE A 149 -2.07 5.12 6.88
C PHE A 149 -1.24 5.39 8.13
N THR A 150 -0.13 4.65 8.21
CA THR A 150 0.87 4.80 9.27
C THR A 150 2.10 5.54 8.75
N ASP A 151 2.90 6.10 9.65
CA ASP A 151 4.28 6.42 9.27
C ASP A 151 4.99 5.11 8.94
N ASP A 152 5.45 4.99 7.71
CA ASP A 152 6.14 3.81 7.20
C ASP A 152 7.49 4.17 6.57
N PHE A 153 7.93 5.41 6.79
CA PHE A 153 9.19 5.93 6.30
C PHE A 153 10.30 5.73 7.34
N TYR A 154 11.16 4.75 7.10
CA TYR A 154 12.31 4.49 7.96
C TYR A 154 13.38 5.59 7.78
N ARG A 155 13.60 6.42 8.82
CA ARG A 155 14.59 7.53 8.79
C ARG A 155 15.98 7.19 9.31
N GLY A 156 16.23 5.93 9.72
CA GLY A 156 17.50 5.55 10.34
C GLY A 156 17.62 6.01 11.79
N GLN A 157 18.85 6.14 12.30
CA GLN A 157 19.15 6.35 13.73
C GLN A 157 18.67 7.68 14.32
N SER A 158 18.21 8.64 13.51
CA SER A 158 17.71 9.95 13.95
C SER A 158 16.31 9.90 14.60
N GLU A 159 15.66 8.74 14.63
CA GLU A 159 14.33 8.55 15.25
C GLU A 159 14.29 8.86 16.75
N TRP A 160 15.43 8.79 17.46
CA TRP A 160 15.48 9.00 18.91
C TRP A 160 15.63 10.48 19.33
N GLU A 161 16.02 11.37 18.42
CA GLU A 161 16.50 12.72 18.78
C GLU A 161 15.52 13.85 18.45
N PHE A 162 14.55 13.67 17.54
CA PHE A 162 13.79 14.80 16.96
C PHE A 162 12.29 14.89 17.29
N GLY A 163 11.80 14.11 18.25
CA GLY A 163 10.37 14.12 18.60
C GLY A 163 9.51 13.48 17.50
N PHE A 164 8.65 12.56 17.91
CA PHE A 164 7.87 11.70 17.02
C PHE A 164 6.78 12.48 16.27
N ARG A 165 7.10 13.15 15.15
CA ARG A 165 6.09 13.51 14.15
C ARG A 165 5.87 12.30 13.24
N ALA A 166 5.08 11.36 13.73
CA ALA A 166 4.69 10.21 12.94
C ALA A 166 3.62 10.62 11.91
N ASP A 167 3.91 10.47 10.61
CA ASP A 167 3.00 10.74 9.49
C ASP A 167 1.90 9.67 9.40
N ASN A 168 0.96 9.73 10.36
CA ASN A 168 -0.25 8.91 10.39
C ASN A 168 -1.48 9.76 10.08
N GLY A 169 -2.47 9.12 9.45
CA GLY A 169 -3.70 9.82 9.11
C GLY A 169 -4.73 8.95 8.41
N VAL A 170 -5.81 9.61 8.03
CA VAL A 170 -6.87 9.09 7.17
C VAL A 170 -6.90 9.94 5.93
N PHE A 171 -6.84 9.29 4.77
CA PHE A 171 -7.16 9.90 3.49
C PHE A 171 -8.61 9.58 3.13
N TRP A 172 -9.40 10.62 2.90
CA TRP A 172 -10.80 10.49 2.50
C TRP A 172 -10.87 10.43 0.98
N CYS A 173 -11.33 9.31 0.43
CA CYS A 173 -11.38 9.14 -1.03
C CYS A 173 -12.43 10.03 -1.68
N GLU A 174 -13.44 10.46 -0.92
CA GLU A 174 -14.55 11.31 -1.39
C GLU A 174 -14.06 12.66 -1.94
N ASP A 175 -13.21 13.35 -1.17
CA ASP A 175 -12.76 14.71 -1.47
C ASP A 175 -11.22 14.84 -1.57
N GLY A 176 -10.50 13.75 -1.34
CA GLY A 176 -9.05 13.70 -1.40
C GLY A 176 -8.35 14.36 -0.21
N THR A 177 -9.07 14.65 0.88
CA THR A 177 -8.49 15.30 2.06
C THR A 177 -7.70 14.31 2.93
N VAL A 178 -6.70 14.83 3.64
CA VAL A 178 -5.91 14.08 4.61
C VAL A 178 -6.12 14.67 6.00
N GLU A 179 -6.73 13.88 6.88
CA GLU A 179 -6.82 14.18 8.31
C GLU A 179 -5.69 13.46 9.05
N ARG A 180 -4.89 14.20 9.82
CA ARG A 180 -3.76 13.65 10.57
C ARG A 180 -4.13 13.45 12.02
N PHE A 181 -3.68 12.35 12.60
CA PHE A 181 -3.83 12.08 14.03
C PHE A 181 -2.50 11.69 14.67
N SER A 182 -2.33 12.09 15.92
CA SER A 182 -1.16 11.72 16.71
C SER A 182 -1.42 10.39 17.41
N ILE A 183 -0.63 9.37 17.06
CA ILE A 183 -0.70 8.12 17.80
C ILE A 183 0.21 8.27 19.01
N SER A 184 -0.40 8.31 20.19
CA SER A 184 0.27 8.59 21.46
C SER A 184 1.23 7.48 21.91
N HIS A 185 1.23 6.31 21.26
CA HIS A 185 2.09 5.19 21.64
C HIS A 185 3.18 4.86 20.59
N PRO A 186 4.48 4.91 20.94
CA PRO A 186 5.61 4.65 20.01
C PRO A 186 5.60 3.27 19.37
N MET A 187 4.94 2.29 20.00
CA MET A 187 4.81 0.93 19.46
C MET A 187 3.67 0.77 18.46
N ALA A 188 2.77 1.74 18.35
CA ALA A 188 1.61 1.62 17.47
C ALA A 188 1.98 1.52 15.99
N ARG A 189 3.14 2.07 15.58
CA ARG A 189 3.70 1.89 14.22
C ARG A 189 3.99 0.44 13.85
N TRP A 190 4.15 -0.42 14.86
CA TRP A 190 4.41 -1.86 14.68
C TRP A 190 3.14 -2.70 14.76
N LEU A 191 2.01 -2.11 15.19
CA LEU A 191 0.73 -2.80 15.14
C LEU A 191 0.29 -2.91 13.68
N VAL A 192 -0.38 -4.01 13.34
CA VAL A 192 -1.04 -4.09 12.04
C VAL A 192 -2.09 -2.97 11.98
N PRO A 193 -2.18 -2.23 10.87
CA PRO A 193 -3.07 -1.08 10.79
C PRO A 193 -4.55 -1.35 11.20
N ALA A 194 -5.03 -2.59 10.99
CA ALA A 194 -6.36 -3.04 11.42
C ALA A 194 -6.61 -2.98 12.95
N MET A 195 -5.56 -3.03 13.78
CA MET A 195 -5.70 -2.96 15.24
C MET A 195 -6.09 -1.57 15.75
N TRP A 196 -5.89 -0.51 14.97
CA TRP A 196 -6.13 0.86 15.43
C TRP A 196 -7.61 1.22 15.55
N CYS A 197 -8.46 0.67 14.70
CA CYS A 197 -9.91 0.89 14.79
C CYS A 197 -10.51 0.37 16.11
N GLN A 198 -9.90 -0.64 16.72
CA GLN A 198 -10.35 -1.15 18.02
C GLN A 198 -9.86 -0.31 19.20
N LEU A 199 -8.78 0.46 19.03
CA LEU A 199 -8.09 1.10 20.16
C LEU A 199 -8.61 2.50 20.49
N LYS A 200 -9.46 3.12 19.64
CA LYS A 200 -9.95 4.51 19.83
C LYS A 200 -8.84 5.49 20.29
N ILE A 201 -7.64 5.38 19.69
CA ILE A 201 -6.47 6.22 20.02
C ILE A 201 -6.51 7.49 19.19
#